data_AF-A0A836HEN9-F1
#
_entry.id   AF-A0A836HEN9-F1
#
_cell.length_a   1.000
_cell.length_b   1.000
_cell.length_c   1.000
_cell.angle_alpha   90.00
_cell.angle_beta   90.00
_cell.angle_gamma   90.00
#
_symmetry.space_group_name_H-M   'P 1'
#
loop_
_entity.id
_entity.type
_entity.pdbx_description
1 polymer ?
#
loop_
_entity_poly.entity_id
_entity_poly.type
_entity_poly.pdbx_seq_one_letter_code
_entity_poly.pdbx_strand_id
1 'polypeptide(L)'
;MAENLERLQWRINNAIEQQMASPETNYISELLAASLAVDNSNEELKLLDYRWQTYLDKQYVQSQHLDEFLEGLVQHLLKKKPDRPLEELLLYLKSESIQ
;
A
#
# COMPACT_ATOMS: atom_id res chain seq x y z
N MET A 1 13.92 -21.42 0.06
CA MET A 1 15.31 -21.16 -0.39
C MET A 1 15.44 -19.64 -0.42
N ALA A 2 16.33 -19.03 0.37
CA ALA A 2 16.56 -17.59 0.29
C ALA A 2 17.09 -17.25 -1.11
N GLU A 3 16.47 -16.28 -1.79
CA GLU A 3 16.95 -15.82 -3.09
C GLU A 3 18.15 -14.88 -2.88
N ASN A 4 19.11 -14.88 -3.80
CA ASN A 4 20.23 -13.95 -3.73
C ASN A 4 19.71 -12.50 -3.80
N LEU A 5 20.21 -11.63 -2.92
CA LEU A 5 19.85 -10.21 -2.81
C LEU A 5 19.85 -9.49 -4.16
N GLU A 6 20.84 -9.74 -5.03
CA GLU A 6 20.93 -9.12 -6.36
C GLU A 6 19.73 -9.47 -7.24
N ARG A 7 19.24 -10.71 -7.16
CA ARG A 7 18.06 -11.17 -7.91
C ARG A 7 16.78 -10.55 -7.38
N LEU A 8 16.63 -10.48 -6.05
CA LEU A 8 15.50 -9.79 -5.42
C LEU A 8 15.46 -8.32 -5.83
N GLN A 9 16.61 -7.66 -5.79
CA GLN A 9 16.74 -6.26 -6.19
C GLN A 9 16.36 -6.07 -7.67
N TRP A 10 16.81 -6.95 -8.56
CA TRP A 10 16.42 -6.90 -9.98
C TRP A 10 14.91 -7.09 -10.16
N ARG A 11 14.29 -8.06 -9.48
CA ARG A 11 12.83 -8.30 -9.55
C ARG A 11 12.04 -7.08 -9.09
N ILE A 12 12.39 -6.51 -7.94
CA ILE A 12 11.72 -5.34 -7.37
C ILE A 12 11.89 -4.13 -8.30
N ASN A 13 13.10 -3.88 -8.80
CA ASN A 13 13.33 -2.80 -9.76
C ASN A 13 12.45 -2.97 -11.01
N ASN A 14 12.46 -4.16 -11.61
CA ASN A 14 11.69 -4.44 -12.81
C ASN A 14 10.17 -4.33 -12.54
N ALA A 15 9.69 -4.80 -11.39
CA ALA A 15 8.28 -4.69 -11.03
C ALA A 15 7.84 -3.22 -10.86
N ILE A 16 8.68 -2.39 -10.23
CA ILE A 16 8.43 -0.95 -10.09
C ILE A 16 8.43 -0.26 -11.46
N GLU A 17 9.42 -0.56 -12.31
CA GLU A 17 9.53 0.02 -13.66
C GLU A 17 8.34 -0.34 -14.55
N GLN A 18 7.86 -1.59 -14.45
CA GLN A 18 6.70 -2.07 -15.21
C GLN A 18 5.35 -1.72 -14.57
N GLN A 19 5.34 -1.02 -13.45
CA GLN A 19 4.14 -0.66 -12.70
C GLN A 19 3.25 -1.89 -12.38
N MET A 20 3.85 -3.00 -11.95
CA MET A 20 3.11 -4.22 -11.65
C MET A 20 2.16 -4.01 -10.45
N ALA A 21 0.94 -4.56 -10.55
CA ALA A 21 -0.07 -4.50 -9.51
C ALA A 21 -0.31 -5.88 -8.86
N SER A 22 -1.18 -5.93 -7.86
CA SER A 22 -1.67 -7.19 -7.30
C SER A 22 -2.53 -7.91 -8.36
N PRO A 23 -2.43 -9.26 -8.48
CA PRO A 23 -1.76 -10.19 -7.57
C PRO A 23 -0.29 -10.49 -7.90
N GLU A 24 0.25 -10.00 -9.02
CA GLU A 24 1.60 -10.34 -9.50
C GLU A 24 2.71 -9.92 -8.51
N THR A 25 2.46 -8.87 -7.74
CA THR A 25 3.37 -8.38 -6.70
C THR A 25 3.47 -9.30 -5.46
N ASN A 26 2.45 -10.15 -5.20
CA ASN A 26 2.40 -10.99 -4.00
C ASN A 26 3.57 -11.97 -3.93
N TYR A 27 3.94 -12.56 -5.06
CA TYR A 27 5.08 -13.48 -5.14
C TYR A 27 6.39 -12.81 -4.74
N ILE A 28 6.61 -11.56 -5.16
CA ILE A 28 7.82 -10.80 -4.81
C ILE A 28 7.82 -10.48 -3.31
N SER A 29 6.67 -10.11 -2.75
CA SER A 29 6.51 -9.89 -1.30
C SER A 29 6.80 -11.14 -0.48
N GLU A 30 6.33 -12.31 -0.92
CA GLU A 30 6.61 -13.60 -0.27
C GLU A 30 8.11 -13.94 -0.29
N LEU A 31 8.78 -13.73 -1.41
CA LEU A 31 10.23 -13.95 -1.53
C LEU A 31 11.04 -13.02 -0.61
N LEU A 32 10.63 -11.76 -0.53
CA LEU A 32 11.28 -10.75 0.30
C LEU A 32 11.09 -11.05 1.80
N ALA A 33 9.86 -11.40 2.20
CA ALA A 33 9.55 -11.83 3.55
C ALA A 33 10.32 -13.10 3.96
N ALA A 34 10.41 -14.09 3.06
CA ALA A 34 11.18 -15.30 3.29
C ALA A 34 12.68 -15.00 3.45
N SER A 35 13.21 -14.03 2.71
CA SER A 35 14.63 -13.65 2.79
C SER A 35 14.94 -12.88 4.08
N LEU A 36 14.05 -11.98 4.50
CA LEU A 36 14.16 -11.27 5.79
C LEU A 36 14.05 -12.22 6.98
N ALA A 37 13.22 -13.26 6.89
CA ALA A 37 13.12 -14.28 7.94
C ALA A 37 14.43 -15.06 8.12
N VAL A 38 15.25 -15.17 7.08
CA VAL A 38 16.56 -15.84 7.13
C VAL A 38 17.66 -14.92 7.65
N ASP A 39 17.67 -13.64 7.24
CA ASP A 39 18.64 -12.65 7.71
C ASP A 39 17.99 -11.28 7.93
N ASN A 40 17.38 -11.10 9.10
CA ASN A 40 16.79 -9.84 9.54
C ASN A 40 17.83 -8.82 10.04
N SER A 41 19.13 -9.16 10.01
CA SER A 41 20.19 -8.20 10.35
C SER A 41 20.72 -7.46 9.13
N ASN A 42 20.36 -7.92 7.93
CA ASN A 42 20.80 -7.33 6.67
C ASN A 42 20.09 -6.00 6.38
N GLU A 43 20.83 -4.90 6.50
CA GLU A 43 20.32 -3.55 6.26
C GLU A 43 19.97 -3.28 4.80
N GLU A 44 20.69 -3.89 3.84
CA GLU A 44 20.36 -3.74 2.41
C GLU A 44 19.01 -4.39 2.08
N LEU A 45 18.74 -5.56 2.69
CA LEU A 45 17.47 -6.26 2.52
C LEU A 45 16.30 -5.50 3.16
N LYS A 46 16.52 -4.88 4.33
CA LYS A 46 15.52 -3.99 4.96
C LYS A 46 15.23 -2.75 4.14
N LEU A 47 16.26 -2.12 3.56
CA LEU A 47 16.09 -0.97 2.68
C LEU A 47 15.30 -1.35 1.42
N LEU A 48 15.58 -2.55 0.88
CA LEU A 48 14.86 -3.08 -0.27
C LEU A 48 13.39 -3.34 0.06
N ASP A 49 13.09 -3.91 1.23
CA ASP A 49 11.72 -4.07 1.73
C ASP A 49 11.00 -2.75 1.93
N TYR A 50 11.62 -1.78 2.60
CA TYR A 50 11.04 -0.45 2.75
C TYR A 50 10.66 0.17 1.39
N ARG A 51 11.55 0.09 0.40
CA ARG A 51 11.29 0.61 -0.95
C ARG A 51 10.13 -0.14 -1.62
N TRP A 52 10.06 -1.45 -1.44
CA TRP A 52 9.01 -2.28 -2.00
C TRP A 52 7.64 -1.97 -1.37
N GLN A 53 7.55 -1.92 -0.04
CA GLN A 53 6.32 -1.54 0.66
C GLN A 53 5.85 -0.14 0.27
N THR A 54 6.78 0.84 0.21
CA THR A 54 6.46 2.20 -0.24
C THR A 54 5.85 2.23 -1.64
N TYR A 55 6.32 1.35 -2.54
CA TYR A 55 5.75 1.25 -3.89
C TYR A 55 4.34 0.64 -3.85
N LEU A 56 4.14 -0.44 -3.10
CA LEU A 56 2.84 -1.09 -2.95
C LEU A 56 1.80 -0.17 -2.31
N ASP A 57 2.18 0.59 -1.28
CA ASP A 57 1.30 1.58 -0.63
C ASP A 57 0.83 2.63 -1.64
N LYS A 58 1.75 3.16 -2.46
CA LYS A 58 1.39 4.12 -3.52
C LYS A 58 0.46 3.52 -4.56
N GLN A 59 0.71 2.28 -4.97
CA GLN A 59 -0.19 1.57 -5.90
C GLN A 59 -1.57 1.36 -5.29
N TYR A 60 -1.66 1.04 -4.00
CA TYR A 60 -2.94 0.88 -3.31
C TYR A 60 -3.71 2.19 -3.24
N VAL A 61 -3.05 3.28 -2.82
CA VAL A 61 -3.64 4.62 -2.79
C VAL A 61 -4.20 5.02 -4.16
N GLN A 62 -3.42 4.80 -5.23
CA GLN A 62 -3.84 5.12 -6.59
C GLN A 62 -4.99 4.23 -7.08
N SER A 63 -4.86 2.91 -6.94
CA SER A 63 -5.84 1.96 -7.47
C SER A 63 -7.21 2.02 -6.77
N GLN A 64 -7.23 2.40 -5.49
CA GLN A 64 -8.47 2.56 -4.73
C GLN A 64 -8.93 4.02 -4.66
N HIS A 65 -8.28 4.94 -5.36
CA HIS A 65 -8.58 6.38 -5.33
C HIS A 65 -8.69 6.93 -3.89
N LEU A 66 -7.81 6.47 -2.99
CA LEU A 66 -7.91 6.82 -1.56
C LEU A 66 -7.79 8.33 -1.31
N ASP A 67 -6.98 9.02 -2.12
CA ASP A 67 -6.82 10.47 -2.01
C ASP A 67 -8.15 11.19 -2.25
N GLU A 68 -8.88 10.81 -3.31
CA GLU A 68 -10.19 11.38 -3.67
C GLU A 68 -11.24 11.05 -2.61
N PHE A 69 -11.24 9.80 -2.12
CA PHE A 69 -12.15 9.35 -1.07
C PHE A 69 -11.95 10.12 0.24
N LEU A 70 -10.71 10.26 0.69
CA LEU A 70 -10.38 11.01 1.91
C LEU A 70 -10.68 12.51 1.75
N GLU A 71 -10.44 13.07 0.56
CA GLU A 71 -10.83 14.45 0.26
C GLU A 71 -12.35 14.62 0.36
N GLY A 72 -13.13 13.72 -0.24
CA GLY A 72 -14.60 13.74 -0.17
C GLY A 72 -15.13 13.69 1.26
N LEU A 73 -14.56 12.81 2.10
CA LEU A 73 -14.89 12.70 3.53
C LEU A 73 -14.66 14.04 4.26
N VAL A 74 -13.50 14.66 4.06
CA VAL A 74 -13.14 15.93 4.71
C VAL A 74 -14.04 17.05 4.23
N GLN A 75 -14.27 17.17 2.91
CA GLN A 75 -15.15 18.17 2.34
C GLN A 75 -16.58 18.05 2.88
N HIS A 76 -17.09 16.82 3.03
CA HIS A 76 -18.42 16.56 3.59
C HIS A 76 -18.54 17.05 5.04
N LEU A 77 -17.54 16.76 5.88
CA LEU A 77 -17.49 17.27 7.26
C LEU A 77 -17.39 18.79 7.32
N LEU A 78 -16.52 19.40 6.51
CA LEU A 78 -16.35 20.85 6.49
C LEU A 78 -17.61 21.58 6.01
N LYS A 79 -18.41 20.95 5.15
CA LYS A 79 -19.68 21.47 4.67
C LYS A 79 -20.77 21.38 5.74
N LYS A 80 -20.91 20.23 6.41
CA LYS A 80 -21.96 20.01 7.41
C LYS A 80 -21.65 20.61 8.77
N LYS A 81 -20.37 20.67 9.15
CA LYS A 81 -19.88 21.09 10.48
C LYS A 81 -20.70 20.48 11.63
N PRO A 82 -20.88 19.15 11.65
CA PRO A 82 -21.72 18.51 12.66
C PRO A 82 -21.07 18.63 14.04
N ASP A 83 -21.89 18.73 15.08
CA ASP A 83 -21.42 18.68 16.48
C ASP A 83 -20.81 17.31 16.84
N ARG A 84 -21.10 16.28 16.03
CA ARG A 84 -20.62 14.90 16.16
C ARG A 84 -20.01 14.38 14.85
N PRO A 85 -18.78 14.78 14.51
CA PRO A 85 -18.16 14.45 13.22
C PRO A 85 -17.97 12.94 12.99
N LEU A 86 -17.69 12.16 14.03
CA LEU A 86 -17.54 10.70 13.88
C LEU A 86 -18.85 10.00 13.49
N GLU A 87 -19.99 10.41 14.05
CA GLU A 87 -21.29 9.85 13.69
C GLU A 87 -21.63 10.17 12.23
N GLU A 88 -21.34 11.40 11.78
CA GLU A 88 -21.56 11.82 10.39
C GLU A 88 -20.65 11.07 9.40
N LEU A 89 -19.38 10.82 9.75
CA LEU A 89 -18.48 9.99 8.94
C LEU A 89 -19.04 8.57 8.78
N LEU A 90 -19.53 7.96 9.86
CA LEU A 90 -20.13 6.62 9.78
C LEU A 90 -21.37 6.60 8.87
N LEU A 91 -22.16 7.67 8.84
CA LEU A 91 -23.30 7.79 7.93
C LEU A 91 -22.85 7.92 6.47
N TYR A 92 -21.84 8.75 6.21
CA TYR A 92 -21.26 8.92 4.87
C TYR A 92 -20.67 7.59 4.34
N LEU A 93 -19.89 6.89 5.17
CA LEU A 93 -19.31 5.59 4.78
C LEU A 93 -20.39 4.55 4.45
N LYS A 94 -21.50 4.55 5.19
CA LYS A 94 -22.65 3.68 4.89
C LYS A 94 -23.30 4.03 3.56
N SER A 95 -23.41 5.31 3.17
CA SER A 95 -23.98 5.67 1.88
C SER A 95 -23.11 5.27 0.69
N GLU A 96 -21.78 5.34 0.83
CA GLU A 96 -20.84 4.89 -0.21
C GLU A 96 -20.89 3.36 -0.39
N SER A 97 -21.13 2.59 0.67
CA SER A 97 -21.19 1.11 0.59
C SER A 97 -22.42 0.53 -0.13
N ILE A 98 -23.41 1.36 -0.45
CA ILE A 98 -24.68 0.96 -1.08
C ILE A 98 -24.71 1.32 -2.58
N GLN A 99 -23.74 2.08 -3.06
CA GLN A 99 -23.57 2.42 -4.48
C GLN A 99 -22.76 1.34 -5.23
#